data_AF-A0AAU2BZ57-F1
#
_entry.id   AF-A0AAU2BZ57-F1
#
_cell.length_a   1.000
_cell.length_b   1.000
_cell.length_c   1.000
_cell.angle_alpha   90.00
_cell.angle_beta   90.00
_cell.angle_gamma   90.00
#
_symmetry.space_group_name_H-M   'P 1'
#
loop_
_entity.id
_entity.type
_entity.pdbx_description
1 polymer ?
#
loop_
_entity_poly.entity_id
_entity_poly.type
_entity_poly.pdbx_seq_one_letter_code
_entity_poly.pdbx_strand_id
1 'polypeptide(L)'
;MAENTATSTISTGRPDAGVSTLKGRTGAGAPAETRGKTSVADGVVAKIAGMAAREVPGVHHLGGGMARAMGAMRDRAPGGSGGVTRGVKVEVGERQAAVDLDVVVEYGVSIIDVAGDVRSNVIGALERMTGLEVVEVNIAVGDVRLPDEEEESEPDDNRVR
;
A
#
# COMPACT_ATOMS: atom_id res chain seq x y z
N MET A 1 67.74 27.29 49.67
CA MET A 1 67.34 25.87 49.58
C MET A 1 66.75 25.71 48.18
N ALA A 2 67.56 25.39 47.16
CA ALA A 2 67.99 24.05 46.71
C ALA A 2 66.78 23.21 46.27
N GLU A 3 66.68 22.61 45.08
CA GLU A 3 67.69 22.16 44.13
C GLU A 3 67.01 21.88 42.77
N ASN A 4 67.79 21.95 41.68
CA ASN A 4 67.42 21.57 40.32
C ASN A 4 67.84 20.11 40.09
N THR A 5 67.02 19.29 39.43
CA THR A 5 67.51 18.02 38.83
C THR A 5 66.73 17.69 37.57
N ALA A 6 67.46 17.73 36.46
CA ALA A 6 67.06 17.19 35.16
C ALA A 6 67.25 15.67 35.13
N THR A 7 66.42 14.93 34.38
CA THR A 7 66.87 13.81 33.54
C THR A 7 65.83 13.52 32.46
N SER A 8 66.40 13.30 31.27
CA SER A 8 65.82 13.08 29.95
C SER A 8 65.31 11.65 29.77
N THR A 9 64.24 11.46 28.98
CA THR A 9 64.12 10.33 28.04
C THR A 9 63.17 10.69 26.90
N ILE A 10 63.70 10.68 25.68
CA ILE A 10 62.99 10.73 24.39
C ILE A 10 62.37 9.35 24.12
N SER A 11 61.12 9.29 23.66
CA SER A 11 60.63 8.18 22.84
C SER A 11 59.50 8.63 21.90
N THR A 12 59.90 8.78 20.63
CA THR A 12 59.19 8.46 19.39
C THR A 12 57.73 8.00 19.43
N GLY A 13 56.88 8.68 18.64
CA GLY A 13 55.67 8.07 18.06
C GLY A 13 54.54 9.04 17.70
N ARG A 14 54.58 9.64 16.50
CA ARG A 14 53.34 9.91 15.73
C ARG A 14 52.96 8.60 15.04
N PRO A 15 51.69 8.19 15.11
CA PRO A 15 50.72 8.48 14.03
C PRO A 15 49.33 8.75 14.65
N ASP A 16 48.26 9.18 13.99
CA ASP A 16 47.97 9.78 12.70
C ASP A 16 46.56 10.38 12.88
N ALA A 17 46.26 11.42 12.11
CA ALA A 17 44.90 11.85 11.93
C ALA A 17 44.11 10.72 11.22
N GLY A 18 43.22 10.07 11.95
CA GLY A 18 42.32 9.05 11.43
C GLY A 18 40.90 9.43 11.74
N VAL A 19 40.23 10.03 10.76
CA VAL A 19 38.82 10.42 10.80
C VAL A 19 37.97 9.22 11.25
N SER A 20 37.34 9.32 12.42
CA SER A 20 36.31 8.35 12.84
C SER A 20 35.01 8.75 12.16
N THR A 21 34.90 8.41 10.88
CA THR A 21 33.63 8.47 10.15
C THR A 21 33.30 7.06 9.71
N LEU A 22 32.76 6.26 10.64
CA LEU A 22 32.06 5.03 10.28
C LEU A 22 30.71 5.40 9.67
N LYS A 23 30.75 5.86 8.41
CA LYS A 23 29.56 5.92 7.56
C LYS A 23 29.17 4.46 7.28
N GLY A 24 27.96 4.08 7.69
CA GLY A 24 27.45 2.71 7.59
C GLY A 24 27.80 2.07 6.26
N ARG A 25 28.37 0.86 6.31
CA ARG A 25 28.83 0.12 5.12
C ARG A 25 27.62 -0.35 4.31
N THR A 26 27.10 0.49 3.42
CA THR A 26 26.30 -0.01 2.29
C THR A 26 27.25 -0.65 1.29
N GLY A 27 27.43 -1.97 1.40
CA GLY A 27 28.27 -2.80 0.54
C GLY A 27 27.96 -4.28 0.79
N ALA A 28 28.52 -5.18 -0.03
CA ALA A 28 28.22 -6.63 -0.06
C ALA A 28 28.36 -7.40 1.27
N GLY A 29 28.83 -6.76 2.35
CA GLY A 29 28.91 -7.30 3.71
C GLY A 29 27.87 -6.77 4.70
N ALA A 30 26.80 -6.10 4.27
CA ALA A 30 25.63 -5.81 5.10
C ALA A 30 24.63 -6.99 5.07
N PRO A 31 23.79 -7.20 6.10
CA PRO A 31 22.73 -8.22 6.08
C PRO A 31 21.88 -8.09 4.82
N ALA A 32 21.47 -9.21 4.23
CA ALA A 32 20.74 -9.21 2.97
C ALA A 32 19.46 -8.35 3.03
N GLU A 33 18.77 -8.35 4.18
CA GLU A 33 17.57 -7.56 4.43
C GLU A 33 17.75 -6.04 4.37
N THR A 34 18.99 -5.53 4.49
CA THR A 34 19.29 -4.09 4.46
C THR A 34 19.93 -3.62 3.15
N ARG A 35 20.16 -4.53 2.21
CA ARG A 35 20.84 -4.26 0.93
C ARG A 35 19.85 -4.00 -0.20
N GLY A 36 19.04 -2.96 -0.08
CA GLY A 36 18.15 -2.52 -1.16
C GLY A 36 17.02 -1.62 -0.71
N LYS A 37 16.16 -1.26 -1.66
CA LYS A 37 14.86 -0.62 -1.42
C LYS A 37 13.78 -1.47 -2.09
N THR A 38 12.70 -1.74 -1.37
CA THR A 38 11.50 -2.36 -1.91
C THR A 38 10.44 -1.28 -2.06
N SER A 39 9.92 -1.12 -3.26
CA SER A 39 8.80 -0.22 -3.56
C SER A 39 7.63 -1.05 -4.09
N VAL A 40 6.44 -0.83 -3.55
CA VAL A 40 5.22 -1.50 -4.02
C VAL A 40 4.51 -0.55 -4.98
N ALA A 41 4.16 -1.04 -6.17
CA ALA A 41 3.45 -0.24 -7.16
C ALA A 41 2.00 0.02 -6.73
N ASP A 42 1.48 1.21 -7.02
CA ASP A 42 0.12 1.65 -6.67
C ASP A 42 -0.94 0.65 -7.15
N GLY A 43 -0.77 0.09 -8.35
CA GLY A 43 -1.68 -0.91 -8.89
C GLY A 43 -1.74 -2.23 -8.09
N VAL A 44 -0.67 -2.57 -7.35
CA VAL A 44 -0.67 -3.73 -6.45
C VAL A 44 -1.42 -3.39 -5.17
N VAL A 45 -1.18 -2.20 -4.60
CA VAL A 45 -1.88 -1.71 -3.40
C VAL A 45 -3.38 -1.59 -3.68
N ALA A 46 -3.77 -1.04 -4.84
CA ALA A 46 -5.16 -0.95 -5.27
C ALA A 46 -5.84 -2.32 -5.39
N LYS A 47 -5.13 -3.35 -5.90
CA LYS A 47 -5.67 -4.72 -5.98
C LYS A 47 -5.88 -5.33 -4.60
N ILE A 48 -4.93 -5.15 -3.69
CA ILE A 48 -5.06 -5.66 -2.32
C ILE A 48 -6.21 -4.97 -1.60
N ALA A 49 -6.29 -3.64 -1.68
CA ALA A 49 -7.37 -2.86 -1.09
C ALA A 49 -8.73 -3.25 -1.66
N GLY A 50 -8.83 -3.42 -2.98
CA GLY A 50 -10.06 -3.84 -3.64
C GLY A 50 -10.51 -5.25 -3.24
N MET A 51 -9.59 -6.21 -3.13
CA MET A 51 -9.93 -7.55 -2.64
C MET A 51 -10.35 -7.52 -1.18
N ALA A 52 -9.59 -6.83 -0.31
CA ALA A 52 -9.90 -6.73 1.11
C ALA A 52 -11.25 -6.03 1.36
N ALA A 53 -11.60 -5.01 0.58
CA ALA A 53 -12.90 -4.36 0.70
C ALA A 53 -14.06 -5.29 0.32
N ARG A 54 -13.88 -6.15 -0.70
CA ARG A 54 -14.92 -7.10 -1.16
C ARG A 54 -15.09 -8.31 -0.24
N GLU A 55 -14.12 -8.61 0.62
CA GLU A 55 -14.23 -9.69 1.61
C GLU A 55 -15.16 -9.33 2.79
N VAL A 56 -15.50 -8.05 2.96
CA VAL A 56 -16.35 -7.60 4.06
C VAL A 56 -17.83 -7.89 3.74
N PRO A 57 -18.56 -8.59 4.63
CA PRO A 57 -19.98 -8.83 4.47
C PRO A 57 -20.78 -7.52 4.31
N GLY A 58 -21.73 -7.50 3.40
CA GLY A 58 -22.55 -6.32 3.09
C GLY A 58 -21.94 -5.39 2.03
N VAL A 59 -20.71 -5.64 1.56
CA VAL A 59 -20.17 -5.03 0.35
C VAL A 59 -20.55 -5.89 -0.85
N HIS A 60 -21.35 -5.32 -1.75
CA HIS A 60 -21.74 -6.01 -2.98
C HIS A 60 -20.60 -5.91 -4.00
N HIS A 61 -20.29 -4.69 -4.44
CA HIS A 61 -19.25 -4.40 -5.44
C HIS A 61 -18.55 -3.04 -5.20
N LEU A 62 -17.41 -2.86 -5.87
CA LEU A 62 -16.65 -1.60 -5.88
C LEU A 62 -16.91 -0.83 -7.19
N GLY A 63 -17.10 0.49 -7.08
CA GLY A 63 -17.41 1.39 -8.19
C GLY A 63 -18.90 1.58 -8.48
N GLY A 64 -19.33 2.84 -8.58
CA GLY A 64 -20.72 3.23 -8.89
C GLY A 64 -21.11 3.10 -10.37
N GLY A 65 -22.40 3.32 -10.67
CA GLY A 65 -23.02 3.11 -12.00
C GLY A 65 -22.31 3.79 -13.19
N MET A 66 -21.66 4.94 -13.00
CA MET A 66 -20.88 5.61 -14.06
C MET A 66 -19.53 4.93 -14.34
N ALA A 67 -18.88 4.36 -13.32
CA ALA A 67 -17.67 3.58 -13.50
C ALA A 67 -17.96 2.27 -14.27
N ARG A 68 -19.16 1.70 -14.11
CA ARG A 68 -19.66 0.58 -14.94
C ARG A 68 -19.88 0.99 -16.40
N ALA A 69 -20.53 2.13 -16.66
CA ALA A 69 -20.76 2.63 -18.02
C ALA A 69 -19.46 2.94 -18.77
N MET A 70 -18.47 3.54 -18.09
CA MET A 70 -17.15 3.82 -18.67
C MET A 70 -16.30 2.54 -18.81
N GLY A 71 -16.47 1.61 -17.88
CA GLY A 71 -15.90 0.27 -17.92
C GLY A 71 -16.30 -0.53 -19.15
N ALA A 72 -17.60 -0.61 -19.43
CA ALA A 72 -18.13 -1.30 -20.61
C ALA A 72 -17.58 -0.74 -21.94
N MET A 73 -17.27 0.56 -22.02
CA MET A 73 -16.60 1.15 -23.18
C MET A 73 -15.11 0.83 -23.23
N ARG A 74 -14.41 0.75 -22.08
CA ARG A 74 -12.97 0.44 -22.00
C ARG A 74 -12.68 -1.04 -22.26
N ASP A 75 -13.59 -1.93 -21.86
CA ASP A 75 -13.51 -3.38 -22.09
C ASP A 75 -13.70 -3.78 -23.56
N ARG A 76 -14.18 -2.85 -24.41
CA ARG A 76 -14.22 -3.00 -25.88
C ARG A 76 -12.86 -2.73 -26.55
N ALA A 77 -11.87 -2.23 -25.82
CA ALA A 77 -10.53 -1.95 -26.34
C ALA A 77 -9.55 -3.11 -26.03
N PRO A 78 -8.73 -3.57 -27.00
CA PRO A 78 -7.78 -4.65 -26.77
C PRO A 78 -6.68 -4.15 -25.81
N GLY A 79 -6.75 -4.60 -24.55
CA GLY A 79 -5.78 -4.24 -23.49
C GLY A 79 -6.37 -3.73 -22.17
N GLY A 80 -7.70 -3.74 -21.98
CA GLY A 80 -8.33 -3.42 -20.69
C GLY A 80 -8.02 -4.47 -19.62
N SER A 81 -7.23 -4.11 -18.61
CA SER A 81 -7.06 -4.95 -17.42
C SER A 81 -8.35 -4.83 -16.59
N GLY A 82 -9.16 -5.89 -16.61
CA GLY A 82 -10.53 -5.90 -16.11
C GLY A 82 -10.68 -5.64 -14.60
N GLY A 83 -11.75 -4.92 -14.28
CA GLY A 83 -12.65 -5.08 -13.14
C GLY A 83 -12.16 -4.78 -11.71
N VAL A 84 -10.93 -5.14 -11.33
CA VAL A 84 -10.58 -5.31 -9.90
C VAL A 84 -10.26 -3.99 -9.19
N THR A 85 -9.85 -2.95 -9.91
CA THR A 85 -9.51 -1.63 -9.34
C THR A 85 -10.57 -0.56 -9.59
N ARG A 86 -11.76 -0.96 -10.07
CA ARG A 86 -12.84 -0.01 -10.34
C ARG A 86 -13.39 0.50 -9.01
N GLY A 87 -13.40 1.82 -8.80
CA GLY A 87 -13.77 2.43 -7.52
C GLY A 87 -12.71 2.34 -6.43
N VAL A 88 -11.44 2.10 -6.78
CA VAL A 88 -10.32 2.12 -5.83
C VAL A 88 -9.26 3.07 -6.36
N LYS A 89 -9.05 4.19 -5.67
CA LYS A 89 -7.95 5.11 -5.94
C LYS A 89 -6.94 4.99 -4.81
N VAL A 90 -5.67 4.87 -5.16
CA VAL A 90 -4.59 4.73 -4.18
C VAL A 90 -3.48 5.70 -4.54
N GLU A 91 -2.94 6.34 -3.52
CA GLU A 91 -1.74 7.14 -3.61
C GLU A 91 -0.69 6.55 -2.66
N VAL A 92 0.46 6.15 -3.21
CA VAL A 92 1.55 5.51 -2.45
C VAL A 92 2.75 6.44 -2.39
N GLY A 93 3.24 6.69 -1.17
CA GLY A 93 4.50 7.36 -0.91
C GLY A 93 5.64 6.37 -0.65
N GLU A 94 6.76 6.84 -0.12
CA GLU A 94 7.90 5.96 0.17
C GLU A 94 7.62 4.94 1.29
N ARG A 95 6.75 5.31 2.24
CA ARG A 95 6.41 4.49 3.42
C ARG A 95 4.92 4.51 3.77
N GLN A 96 4.16 5.39 3.13
CA GLN A 96 2.80 5.72 3.49
C GLN A 96 1.85 5.43 2.33
N ALA A 97 0.60 5.11 2.62
CA ALA A 97 -0.45 4.94 1.63
C ALA A 97 -1.73 5.66 2.05
N ALA A 98 -2.40 6.26 1.08
CA ALA A 98 -3.76 6.77 1.20
C ALA A 98 -4.66 6.03 0.20
N VAL A 99 -5.87 5.67 0.64
CA VAL A 99 -6.82 4.88 -0.15
C VAL A 99 -8.17 5.55 -0.16
N ASP A 100 -8.73 5.76 -1.34
CA ASP A 100 -10.12 6.16 -1.53
C ASP A 100 -10.90 5.00 -2.17
N LEU A 101 -12.04 4.64 -1.57
CA LEU A 101 -12.90 3.54 -1.98
C LEU A 101 -14.30 4.05 -2.30
N ASP A 102 -14.81 3.70 -3.47
CA ASP A 102 -16.21 3.83 -3.84
C ASP A 102 -16.89 2.46 -3.72
N VAL A 103 -17.80 2.32 -2.76
CA VAL A 103 -18.47 1.06 -2.43
C VAL A 103 -19.97 1.11 -2.75
N VAL A 104 -20.50 -0.03 -3.18
CA VAL A 104 -21.93 -0.30 -3.25
C VAL A 104 -22.27 -1.35 -2.20
N VAL A 105 -23.21 -1.00 -1.31
CA VAL A 105 -23.57 -1.85 -0.16
C VAL A 105 -24.91 -2.52 -0.36
N GLU A 106 -25.15 -3.63 0.33
CA GLU A 106 -26.43 -4.34 0.28
C GLU A 106 -27.52 -3.63 1.09
N TYR A 107 -28.77 -3.67 0.62
CA TYR A 107 -29.89 -3.17 1.41
C TYR A 107 -30.06 -3.98 2.71
N GLY A 108 -30.32 -3.27 3.82
CA GLY A 108 -30.60 -3.89 5.11
C GLY A 108 -29.40 -4.02 6.05
N VAL A 109 -28.20 -3.59 5.63
CA VAL A 109 -27.00 -3.53 6.49
C VAL A 109 -26.77 -2.11 7.04
N SER A 110 -26.09 -2.02 8.17
CA SER A 110 -25.65 -0.74 8.74
C SER A 110 -24.44 -0.22 7.96
N ILE A 111 -24.64 0.88 7.22
CA ILE A 111 -23.60 1.48 6.38
C ILE A 111 -22.38 1.90 7.22
N ILE A 112 -22.60 2.41 8.43
CA ILE A 112 -21.52 2.86 9.31
C ILE A 112 -20.68 1.67 9.79
N ASP A 113 -21.33 0.56 10.15
CA ASP A 113 -20.63 -0.63 10.62
C ASP A 113 -19.84 -1.27 9.45
N VAL A 114 -20.48 -1.44 8.29
CA VAL A 114 -19.81 -1.96 7.09
C VAL A 114 -18.62 -1.08 6.68
N ALA A 115 -18.77 0.25 6.68
CA ALA A 115 -17.66 1.14 6.37
C ALA A 115 -16.52 1.04 7.41
N GLY A 116 -16.85 0.84 8.69
CA GLY A 116 -15.88 0.58 9.75
C GLY A 116 -15.12 -0.74 9.54
N ASP A 117 -15.83 -1.79 9.17
CA ASP A 117 -15.26 -3.11 8.89
C ASP A 117 -14.39 -3.10 7.64
N VAL A 118 -14.84 -2.47 6.55
CA VAL A 118 -14.05 -2.26 5.31
C VAL A 118 -12.76 -1.52 5.63
N ARG A 119 -12.84 -0.40 6.37
CA ARG A 119 -11.68 0.38 6.77
C ARG A 119 -10.67 -0.48 7.54
N SER A 120 -11.14 -1.22 8.52
CA SER A 120 -10.30 -2.08 9.36
C SER A 120 -9.65 -3.21 8.55
N ASN A 121 -10.40 -3.85 7.66
CA ASN A 121 -9.89 -4.95 6.84
C ASN A 121 -8.85 -4.46 5.83
N VAL A 122 -9.11 -3.34 5.14
CA VAL A 122 -8.20 -2.75 4.16
C VAL A 122 -6.89 -2.30 4.79
N ILE A 123 -6.96 -1.57 5.91
CA ILE A 123 -5.76 -1.14 6.66
C ILE A 123 -4.93 -2.36 7.04
N GLY A 124 -5.57 -3.34 7.68
CA GLY A 124 -4.88 -4.55 8.12
C GLY A 124 -4.25 -5.33 6.97
N ALA A 125 -4.95 -5.47 5.83
CA ALA A 125 -4.41 -6.17 4.66
C ALA A 125 -3.19 -5.45 4.08
N LEU A 126 -3.27 -4.13 3.90
CA LEU A 126 -2.18 -3.34 3.34
C LEU A 126 -0.94 -3.33 4.24
N GLU A 127 -1.11 -3.10 5.54
CA GLU A 127 0.00 -3.08 6.49
C GLU A 127 0.69 -4.45 6.55
N ARG A 128 -0.08 -5.55 6.61
CA ARG A 128 0.47 -6.91 6.68
C ARG A 128 1.18 -7.34 5.38
N MET A 129 0.64 -6.97 4.22
CA MET A 129 1.15 -7.48 2.93
C MET A 129 2.23 -6.60 2.31
N THR A 130 2.16 -5.28 2.54
CA THR A 130 3.05 -4.31 1.88
C THR A 130 4.05 -3.67 2.83
N GLY A 131 3.78 -3.68 4.14
CA GLY A 131 4.60 -2.99 5.14
C GLY A 131 4.50 -1.46 5.06
N LEU A 132 3.54 -0.93 4.29
CA LEU A 132 3.23 0.50 4.23
C LEU A 132 2.37 0.90 5.44
N GLU A 133 2.55 2.12 5.92
CA GLU A 133 1.70 2.75 6.93
C GLU A 133 0.50 3.39 6.25
N VAL A 134 -0.72 2.95 6.59
CA VAL A 134 -1.93 3.51 5.98
C VAL A 134 -2.34 4.75 6.78
N VAL A 135 -2.21 5.92 6.16
CA VAL A 135 -2.52 7.21 6.83
C VAL A 135 -4.02 7.42 6.91
N GLU A 136 -4.72 7.10 5.83
CA GLU A 136 -6.16 7.26 5.73
C GLU A 136 -6.78 6.26 4.75
N VAL A 137 -8.03 5.92 5.03
CA VAL A 137 -8.93 5.20 4.11
C VAL A 137 -10.25 5.96 4.07
N ASN A 138 -10.56 6.53 2.93
CA ASN A 138 -11.80 7.24 2.69
C ASN A 138 -12.77 6.31 1.96
N ILE A 139 -14.01 6.26 2.42
CA ILE A 139 -15.04 5.37 1.87
C ILE A 139 -16.23 6.23 1.48
N ALA A 140 -16.50 6.28 0.19
CA ALA A 140 -17.70 6.86 -0.40
C ALA A 140 -18.69 5.74 -0.71
N VAL A 141 -19.89 5.82 -0.15
CA VAL A 141 -20.97 4.88 -0.44
C VAL A 141 -21.79 5.49 -1.57
N GLY A 142 -21.56 4.99 -2.78
CA GLY A 142 -22.13 5.56 -3.99
C GLY A 142 -23.54 5.06 -4.31
N ASP A 143 -23.89 3.87 -3.82
CA ASP A 143 -25.17 3.22 -4.15
C ASP A 143 -25.54 2.13 -3.11
N VAL A 144 -26.81 1.73 -3.09
CA VAL A 144 -27.34 0.62 -2.28
C VAL A 144 -28.07 -0.36 -3.18
N ARG A 145 -27.62 -1.61 -3.21
CA ARG A 145 -28.25 -2.67 -4.00
C ARG A 145 -29.55 -3.12 -3.35
N LEU A 146 -30.66 -2.99 -4.08
CA LEU A 146 -31.95 -3.55 -3.67
C LEU A 146 -32.03 -5.03 -4.07
N PRO A 147 -32.74 -5.87 -3.29
CA PRO A 147 -32.86 -7.30 -3.55
C PRO A 147 -33.57 -7.66 -4.87
N ASP A 148 -34.39 -6.74 -5.39
CA ASP A 148 -35.17 -6.93 -6.62
C ASP A 148 -34.44 -6.46 -7.90
N GLU A 149 -33.28 -5.85 -7.75
CA GLU A 149 -32.40 -5.57 -8.89
C GLU A 149 -31.70 -6.88 -9.22
N GLU A 150 -31.97 -7.48 -10.38
CA GLU A 150 -31.23 -8.66 -10.87
C GLU A 150 -29.79 -8.27 -11.20
N GLU A 151 -28.85 -9.21 -11.03
CA GLU A 151 -27.47 -9.03 -11.47
C GLU A 151 -27.45 -8.80 -12.98
N GLU A 152 -27.29 -7.54 -13.40
CA GLU A 152 -26.81 -7.24 -14.75
C GLU A 152 -25.32 -7.64 -14.79
N SER A 153 -25.10 -8.96 -14.75
CA SER A 153 -23.79 -9.59 -14.80
C SER A 153 -23.17 -9.30 -16.17
N GLU A 154 -21.93 -8.82 -16.13
CA GLU A 154 -21.04 -8.69 -17.28
C GLU A 154 -21.16 -9.96 -18.16
N PRO A 155 -21.35 -9.86 -19.49
CA PRO A 155 -21.33 -11.04 -20.33
C PRO A 155 -19.95 -11.68 -20.22
N ASP A 156 -19.92 -12.83 -19.56
CA ASP A 156 -18.82 -13.80 -19.52
C ASP A 156 -18.53 -14.24 -20.97
N ASP A 157 -17.76 -13.45 -21.72
CA ASP A 157 -17.29 -13.82 -23.05
C ASP A 157 -16.02 -14.68 -22.94
N ASN A 158 -16.14 -15.79 -22.19
CA ASN A 158 -15.26 -16.93 -22.30
C ASN A 158 -15.94 -18.00 -23.16
N ARG A 159 -16.20 -17.70 -24.43
CA ARG A 159 -16.57 -18.69 -25.45
C ARG A 159 -15.52 -18.75 -26.55
N VAL A 160 -14.54 -19.63 -26.31
CA VAL A 160 -13.80 -20.46 -27.28
C VAL A 160 -13.87 -20.06 -28.77
N ARG A 161 -12.72 -19.69 -29.33
CA ARG A 161 -12.26 -20.13 -30.65
C ARG A 161 -10.77 -19.94 -30.84
#